data_AF-A0A2Z2P0Y9-F1
#
_entry.id   AF-A0A2Z2P0Y9-F1
#
_cell.length_a   1.000
_cell.length_b   1.000
_cell.length_c   1.000
_cell.angle_alpha   90.00
_cell.angle_beta   90.00
_cell.angle_gamma   90.00
#
_symmetry.space_group_name_H-M   'P 1'
#
loop_
_entity.id
_entity.type
_entity.pdbx_description
1 polymer ?
#
loop_
_entity_poly.entity_id
_entity_poly.type
_entity_poly.pdbx_seq_one_letter_code
_entity_poly.pdbx_strand_id
1 'polypeptide(L)'
;MNSSYANGTVFILLCTVFTLGSCSSSSSGGSGITFQDFRAKASRLAGSNATDCGHADPDPDADIGDGIKGGEQNTCIGNAYLSQTAAFATYEYQGIDSMGAEALVITASSEVSRLSFDSDLTGGGSLSNGEILIFECLNPSLSGVVDGQPNEVFNCD
;
A
#
# COMPACT_ATOMS: atom_id res chain seq x y z
N MET A 1 2.03 15.12 -69.17
CA MET A 1 3.42 15.50 -69.46
C MET A 1 3.83 16.60 -68.50
N ASN A 2 5.02 16.46 -67.91
CA ASN A 2 5.83 17.45 -67.16
C ASN A 2 5.50 17.72 -65.68
N SER A 3 6.16 16.92 -64.83
CA SER A 3 7.10 17.24 -63.74
C SER A 3 7.05 18.55 -62.95
N SER A 4 7.41 18.38 -61.66
CA SER A 4 8.36 19.21 -60.87
C SER A 4 7.80 20.46 -60.15
N TYR A 5 8.18 20.86 -58.91
CA TYR A 5 9.29 20.52 -58.00
C TYR A 5 8.84 20.58 -56.52
N ALA A 6 9.57 19.86 -55.68
CA ALA A 6 9.55 19.93 -54.23
C ALA A 6 9.99 21.31 -53.70
N ASN A 7 9.34 21.80 -52.64
CA ASN A 7 9.89 22.81 -51.75
C ASN A 7 9.90 22.23 -50.33
N GLY A 8 11.08 21.78 -49.93
CA GLY A 8 11.36 21.39 -48.56
C GLY A 8 11.57 22.64 -47.72
N THR A 9 10.81 22.77 -46.63
CA THR A 9 11.09 23.73 -45.58
C THR A 9 11.44 22.94 -44.33
N VAL A 10 12.75 22.83 -44.07
CA VAL A 10 13.29 22.24 -42.85
C VAL A 10 13.18 23.30 -41.75
N PHE A 11 12.25 23.12 -40.82
CA PHE A 11 12.20 23.90 -39.58
C PHE A 11 13.14 23.24 -38.56
N ILE A 12 14.35 23.80 -38.43
CA ILE A 12 15.29 23.41 -37.36
C ILE A 12 14.87 24.17 -36.10
N LEU A 13 14.13 23.50 -35.22
CA LEU A 13 13.83 24.01 -33.88
C LEU A 13 15.03 23.70 -32.97
N LEU A 14 15.86 24.72 -32.70
CA LEU A 14 16.90 24.67 -31.68
C LEU A 14 16.24 24.69 -30.29
N CYS A 15 16.02 23.51 -29.71
CA CYS A 15 15.71 23.37 -28.29
C CYS A 15 17.01 23.52 -27.47
N THR A 16 17.22 24.72 -26.93
CA THR A 16 18.27 25.03 -25.97
C THR A 16 17.99 24.25 -24.67
N VAL A 17 18.76 23.19 -24.42
CA VAL A 17 18.69 22.41 -23.20
C VAL A 17 19.29 23.24 -22.06
N PHE A 18 18.44 23.86 -21.24
CA PHE A 18 18.84 24.39 -19.94
C PHE A 18 19.09 23.21 -19.00
N THR A 19 20.35 22.79 -18.89
CA THR A 19 20.78 21.88 -17.84
C THR A 19 20.84 22.64 -16.52
N LEU A 20 19.68 22.75 -15.85
CA LEU A 20 19.64 23.08 -14.43
C LEU A 20 20.23 21.89 -13.67
N GLY A 21 21.52 21.96 -13.38
CA GLY A 21 22.20 21.05 -12.47
C GLY A 21 21.53 21.14 -11.11
N SER A 22 20.65 20.17 -10.82
CA SER A 22 20.13 19.97 -9.48
C SER A 22 21.28 19.53 -8.59
N CYS A 23 21.67 20.40 -7.67
CA CYS A 23 22.34 20.01 -6.44
C CYS A 23 21.41 19.05 -5.70
N SER A 24 21.56 17.74 -5.90
CA SER A 24 20.98 16.74 -5.01
C SER A 24 21.70 16.85 -3.67
N SER A 25 21.16 17.70 -2.80
CA SER A 25 21.46 17.63 -1.37
C SER A 25 21.03 16.23 -0.94
N SER A 26 22.02 15.35 -0.78
CA SER A 26 21.83 14.06 -0.11
C SER A 26 21.46 14.37 1.33
N SER A 27 20.17 14.52 1.56
CA SER A 27 19.58 14.56 2.89
C SER A 27 19.92 13.25 3.57
N SER A 28 20.69 13.36 4.64
CA SER A 28 21.02 12.31 5.60
C SER A 28 19.80 11.42 5.86
N GLY A 29 19.90 10.18 5.38
CA GLY A 29 18.84 9.20 5.41
C GLY A 29 18.46 8.76 6.81
N GLY A 30 17.18 8.93 7.15
CA GLY A 30 16.51 7.94 7.99
C GLY A 30 16.20 6.74 7.09
N SER A 31 16.87 5.61 7.31
CA SER A 31 16.74 4.40 6.47
C SER A 31 15.59 3.49 6.88
N GLY A 32 14.59 4.01 7.58
CA GLY A 32 13.46 3.22 8.09
C GLY A 32 12.38 3.02 7.06
N ILE A 33 11.68 1.88 7.18
CA ILE A 33 10.43 1.67 6.46
C ILE A 33 9.37 2.59 7.07
N THR A 34 8.73 3.39 6.23
CA THR A 34 7.61 4.26 6.62
C THR A 34 6.26 3.56 6.41
N PHE A 35 5.19 4.09 7.01
CA PHE A 35 3.83 3.63 6.70
C PHE A 35 3.50 3.77 5.21
N GLN A 36 3.98 4.82 4.53
CA GLN A 36 3.81 4.96 3.08
C GLN A 36 4.52 3.83 2.31
N ASP A 37 5.70 3.39 2.75
CA ASP A 37 6.38 2.22 2.17
C ASP A 37 5.58 0.94 2.38
N PHE A 38 4.97 0.79 3.57
CA PHE A 38 4.07 -0.31 3.89
C PHE A 38 2.84 -0.35 2.99
N ARG A 39 2.10 0.76 2.85
CA ARG A 39 0.94 0.84 1.96
C ARG A 39 1.33 0.61 0.50
N ALA A 40 2.48 1.14 0.06
CA ALA A 40 2.99 0.90 -1.28
C ALA A 40 3.36 -0.59 -1.49
N LYS A 41 3.84 -1.28 -0.45
CA LYS A 41 4.10 -2.73 -0.50
C LYS A 41 2.80 -3.52 -0.62
N ALA A 42 1.77 -3.19 0.15
CA ALA A 42 0.45 -3.83 0.06
C ALA A 42 -0.17 -3.66 -1.35
N SER A 43 -0.15 -2.45 -1.88
CA SER A 43 -0.63 -2.14 -3.24
C SER A 43 0.13 -2.94 -4.31
N ARG A 44 1.47 -3.00 -4.24
CA ARG A 44 2.27 -3.79 -5.18
C ARG A 44 1.99 -5.28 -5.09
N LEU A 45 1.73 -5.80 -3.89
CA LEU A 45 1.41 -7.22 -3.69
C LEU A 45 0.03 -7.58 -4.27
N ALA A 46 -0.97 -6.70 -4.11
CA ALA A 46 -2.29 -6.88 -4.68
C ALA A 46 -2.28 -6.81 -6.23
N GLY A 47 -1.41 -5.97 -6.79
CA GLY A 47 -1.23 -5.77 -8.22
C GLY A 47 -1.62 -4.36 -8.68
N SER A 48 -1.14 -3.94 -9.85
CA SER A 48 -1.22 -2.56 -10.35
C SER A 48 -2.64 -2.02 -10.57
N ASN A 49 -3.63 -2.91 -10.69
CA ASN A 49 -5.04 -2.58 -10.92
C ASN A 49 -5.92 -2.98 -9.72
N ALA A 50 -5.31 -3.27 -8.57
CA ALA A 50 -6.06 -3.64 -7.38
C ALA A 50 -6.92 -2.46 -6.90
N THR A 51 -8.13 -2.77 -6.45
CA THR A 51 -8.99 -1.79 -5.78
C THR A 51 -8.35 -1.38 -4.45
N ASP A 52 -8.15 -0.08 -4.26
CA ASP A 52 -7.78 0.47 -2.96
C ASP A 52 -9.06 0.60 -2.12
N CYS A 53 -9.21 -0.31 -1.16
CA CYS A 53 -10.34 -0.31 -0.22
C CYS A 53 -10.19 0.74 0.88
N GLY A 54 -9.14 1.56 0.82
CA GLY A 54 -8.91 2.68 1.71
C GLY A 54 -7.99 2.34 2.87
N HIS A 55 -7.97 3.30 3.79
CA HIS A 55 -7.18 3.27 5.01
C HIS A 55 -8.10 3.48 6.21
N ALA A 56 -7.94 2.68 7.25
CA ALA A 56 -8.59 2.91 8.55
C ALA A 56 -7.58 3.54 9.51
N ASP A 57 -7.88 4.75 9.96
CA ASP A 57 -7.09 5.44 10.99
C ASP A 57 -7.32 4.79 12.37
N PRO A 58 -6.39 4.98 13.33
CA PRO A 58 -6.57 4.52 14.70
C PRO A 58 -7.84 5.11 15.32
N ASP A 59 -8.67 4.26 15.94
CA ASP A 59 -9.86 4.72 16.65
C ASP A 59 -9.45 5.43 17.96
N PRO A 60 -9.72 6.74 18.12
CA PRO A 60 -9.34 7.47 19.33
C PRO A 60 -10.09 7.00 20.59
N ASP A 61 -11.21 6.30 20.43
CA ASP A 61 -12.05 5.80 21.53
C ASP A 61 -11.80 4.32 21.84
N ALA A 62 -10.91 3.65 21.10
CA ALA A 62 -10.60 2.26 21.36
C ALA A 62 -9.51 2.09 22.41
N ASP A 63 -9.67 1.07 23.25
CA ASP A 63 -8.62 0.67 24.20
C ASP A 63 -7.33 0.33 23.43
N ILE A 64 -6.17 0.60 24.05
CA ILE A 64 -4.85 0.30 23.47
C ILE A 64 -4.81 -1.19 23.08
N GLY A 65 -4.73 -1.47 21.78
CA GLY A 65 -4.70 -2.83 21.22
C GLY A 65 -5.97 -3.25 20.45
N ASP A 66 -7.08 -2.52 20.56
CA ASP A 66 -8.37 -2.88 19.93
C ASP A 66 -8.83 -1.90 18.82
N GLY A 67 -8.00 -0.90 18.50
CA GLY A 67 -8.45 0.34 17.84
C GLY A 67 -8.45 0.42 16.34
N ILE A 68 -9.01 -0.55 15.64
CA ILE A 68 -9.24 -0.43 14.20
C ILE A 68 -10.71 -0.70 13.88
N LYS A 69 -11.48 0.36 13.62
CA LYS A 69 -12.81 0.27 13.01
C LYS A 69 -12.67 0.11 11.50
N GLY A 70 -12.30 -1.09 11.08
CA GLY A 70 -12.08 -1.45 9.69
C GLY A 70 -13.34 -1.76 8.89
N GLY A 71 -14.55 -1.47 9.39
CA GLY A 71 -15.81 -1.99 8.84
C GLY A 71 -16.01 -1.80 7.34
N GLU A 72 -15.77 -0.58 6.83
CA GLU A 72 -15.88 -0.26 5.40
C GLU A 72 -14.79 -0.97 4.58
N GLN A 73 -13.56 -0.97 5.08
CA GLN A 73 -12.40 -1.59 4.46
C GLN A 73 -12.57 -3.11 4.39
N ASN A 74 -12.99 -3.73 5.49
CA ASN A 74 -13.28 -5.17 5.63
C ASN A 74 -14.42 -5.58 4.70
N THR A 75 -15.49 -4.77 4.62
CA THR A 75 -16.59 -5.00 3.68
C THR A 75 -16.11 -4.93 2.23
N CYS A 76 -15.29 -3.94 1.89
CA CYS A 76 -14.70 -3.81 0.55
C CYS A 76 -13.80 -5.02 0.20
N ILE A 77 -12.90 -5.41 1.10
CA ILE A 77 -12.04 -6.59 0.96
C ILE A 77 -12.87 -7.86 0.80
N GLY A 78 -13.90 -8.07 1.65
CA GLY A 78 -14.77 -9.23 1.56
C GLY A 78 -15.52 -9.31 0.22
N ASN A 79 -16.04 -8.17 -0.26
CA ASN A 79 -16.68 -8.08 -1.57
C ASN A 79 -15.70 -8.35 -2.72
N ALA A 80 -14.48 -7.85 -2.61
CA ALA A 80 -13.44 -8.09 -3.61
C ALA A 80 -13.05 -9.57 -3.69
N TYR A 81 -12.97 -10.24 -2.54
CA TYR A 81 -12.73 -11.68 -2.47
C TYR A 81 -13.85 -12.48 -3.15
N LEU A 82 -15.12 -12.19 -2.81
CA LEU A 82 -16.29 -12.84 -3.43
C LEU A 82 -16.39 -12.58 -4.93
N SER A 83 -15.96 -11.39 -5.38
CA SER A 83 -16.00 -10.98 -6.78
C SER A 83 -14.76 -11.38 -7.58
N GLN A 84 -13.79 -12.05 -6.94
CA GLN A 84 -12.49 -12.42 -7.53
C GLN A 84 -11.72 -11.24 -8.14
N THR A 85 -11.77 -10.09 -7.47
CA THR A 85 -11.04 -8.89 -7.87
C THR A 85 -9.89 -8.63 -6.92
N ALA A 86 -8.75 -8.22 -7.46
CA ALA A 86 -7.63 -7.79 -6.64
C ALA A 86 -7.99 -6.54 -5.83
N ALA A 87 -7.63 -6.52 -4.55
CA ALA A 87 -7.89 -5.39 -3.66
C ALA A 87 -6.88 -5.35 -2.51
N PHE A 88 -6.74 -4.19 -1.88
CA PHE A 88 -6.01 -4.08 -0.62
C PHE A 88 -6.66 -3.05 0.30
N ALA A 89 -6.53 -3.26 1.60
CA ALA A 89 -6.89 -2.32 2.65
C ALA A 89 -5.73 -2.21 3.62
N THR A 90 -5.58 -1.04 4.24
CA THR A 90 -4.57 -0.79 5.28
C THR A 90 -5.22 -0.25 6.53
N TYR A 91 -4.63 -0.56 7.67
CA TYR A 91 -5.20 -0.28 8.97
C TYR A 91 -4.07 0.18 9.88
N GLU A 92 -4.12 1.40 10.41
CA GLU A 92 -3.14 1.90 11.37
C GLU A 92 -3.64 1.68 12.79
N TYR A 93 -2.73 1.37 13.70
CA TYR A 93 -3.02 1.30 15.13
C TYR A 93 -1.87 1.90 15.93
N GLN A 94 -2.19 2.36 17.13
CA GLN A 94 -1.21 2.94 18.03
C GLN A 94 -0.77 1.90 19.06
N GLY A 95 0.53 1.59 19.05
CA GLY A 95 1.22 0.91 20.14
C GLY A 95 1.54 1.87 21.27
N ILE A 96 2.12 1.35 22.35
CA ILE A 96 2.49 2.16 23.53
C ILE A 96 3.61 3.16 23.17
N ASP A 97 4.58 2.71 22.37
CA ASP A 97 5.79 3.45 21.98
C ASP A 97 6.06 3.43 20.47
N SER A 98 5.35 2.60 19.71
CA SER A 98 5.46 2.50 18.24
C SER A 98 4.11 2.71 17.53
N MET A 99 4.18 3.07 16.25
CA MET A 99 3.05 2.97 15.32
C MET A 99 3.07 1.57 14.72
N GLY A 100 1.92 0.89 14.75
CA GLY A 100 1.73 -0.35 14.03
C GLY A 100 0.76 -0.18 12.86
N ALA A 101 0.86 -1.08 11.88
CA ALA A 101 -0.15 -1.18 10.84
C ALA A 101 -0.37 -2.63 10.40
N GLU A 102 -1.58 -2.90 9.92
CA GLU A 102 -1.94 -4.13 9.24
C GLU A 102 -2.44 -3.85 7.83
N ALA A 103 -2.38 -4.86 6.96
CA ALA A 103 -3.01 -4.80 5.65
C ALA A 103 -3.60 -6.16 5.28
N LEU A 104 -4.76 -6.11 4.64
CA LEU A 104 -5.34 -7.24 3.92
C LEU A 104 -5.10 -7.04 2.44
N VAL A 105 -4.59 -8.06 1.77
CA VAL A 105 -4.31 -8.05 0.34
C VAL A 105 -4.99 -9.25 -0.30
N ILE A 106 -5.72 -8.99 -1.40
CA ILE A 106 -6.31 -10.00 -2.27
C ILE A 106 -5.71 -9.81 -3.66
N THR A 107 -5.19 -10.88 -4.25
CA THR A 107 -4.71 -10.87 -5.64
C THR A 107 -5.83 -11.26 -6.62
N ALA A 108 -5.60 -11.07 -7.92
CA ALA A 108 -6.56 -11.49 -8.95
C ALA A 108 -6.76 -13.02 -9.03
N SER A 109 -5.87 -13.82 -8.42
CA SER A 109 -6.02 -15.27 -8.27
C SER A 109 -6.75 -15.66 -6.98
N SER A 110 -7.35 -14.70 -6.27
CA SER A 110 -8.03 -14.89 -4.98
C SER A 110 -7.11 -15.40 -3.86
N GLU A 111 -5.80 -15.20 -3.98
CA GLU A 111 -4.87 -15.40 -2.87
C GLU A 111 -5.04 -14.27 -1.86
N VAL A 112 -5.04 -14.62 -0.57
CA VAL A 112 -5.17 -13.66 0.52
C VAL A 112 -3.87 -13.61 1.28
N SER A 113 -3.36 -12.41 1.52
CA SER A 113 -2.17 -12.18 2.35
C SER A 113 -2.48 -11.12 3.41
N ARG A 114 -1.88 -11.31 4.58
CA ARG A 114 -1.88 -10.32 5.67
C ARG A 114 -0.49 -9.72 5.74
N LEU A 115 -0.39 -8.41 5.86
CA LEU A 115 0.86 -7.75 6.17
C LEU A 115 0.76 -7.12 7.54
N SER A 116 1.87 -7.13 8.28
CA SER A 116 2.01 -6.42 9.54
C SER A 116 3.23 -5.52 9.45
N PHE A 117 3.13 -4.35 10.06
CA PHE A 117 4.19 -3.36 10.15
C PHE A 117 4.27 -2.85 11.59
N ASP A 118 5.50 -2.70 12.05
CA ASP A 118 5.82 -2.04 13.32
C ASP A 118 6.92 -1.01 13.02
N SER A 119 6.67 0.26 13.37
CA SER A 119 7.61 1.34 13.16
C SER A 119 8.85 1.26 14.05
N ASP A 120 8.78 0.53 15.16
CA ASP A 120 9.89 0.32 16.10
C ASP A 120 9.81 -1.02 16.85
N LEU A 121 10.16 -2.09 16.14
CA LEU A 121 10.19 -3.46 16.68
C LEU A 121 11.09 -3.68 17.91
N THR A 122 12.02 -2.76 18.19
CA THR A 122 12.95 -2.89 19.32
C THR A 122 12.57 -2.04 20.53
N GLY A 123 11.53 -1.21 20.45
CA GLY A 123 11.07 -0.32 21.52
C GLY A 123 12.08 0.76 21.90
N GLY A 124 12.89 1.22 20.95
CA GLY A 124 14.04 2.11 21.16
C GLY A 124 13.82 3.59 20.81
N GLY A 125 12.63 3.97 20.36
CA GLY A 125 12.33 5.22 19.68
C GLY A 125 13.02 5.39 18.30
N SER A 126 13.50 4.30 17.68
CA SER A 126 14.26 4.40 16.42
C SER A 126 13.33 4.31 15.23
N LEU A 127 13.15 5.39 14.47
CA LEU A 127 12.35 5.36 13.24
C LEU A 127 12.99 4.53 12.10
N SER A 128 14.20 4.00 12.29
CA SER A 128 15.02 3.38 11.23
C SER A 128 15.01 1.85 11.20
N ASN A 129 14.22 1.19 12.03
CA ASN A 129 14.16 -0.26 12.17
C ASN A 129 12.79 -0.88 11.83
N GLY A 130 11.88 -0.10 11.22
CA GLY A 130 10.57 -0.63 10.86
C GLY A 130 10.66 -1.86 9.94
N GLU A 131 9.84 -2.86 10.20
CA GLU A 131 9.82 -4.13 9.45
C GLU A 131 8.42 -4.39 8.89
N ILE A 132 8.35 -5.04 7.72
CA ILE A 132 7.09 -5.53 7.14
C ILE A 132 7.13 -7.05 7.12
N LEU A 133 6.22 -7.67 7.86
CA LEU A 133 5.99 -9.11 7.84
C LEU A 133 4.84 -9.43 6.88
N ILE A 134 4.92 -10.56 6.18
CA ILE A 134 3.89 -11.04 5.25
C ILE A 134 3.49 -12.45 5.67
N PHE A 135 2.19 -12.67 5.81
CA PHE A 135 1.60 -13.96 6.16
C PHE A 135 0.60 -14.35 5.07
N GLU A 136 0.87 -15.45 4.38
CA GLU A 136 -0.07 -16.00 3.40
C GLU A 136 -1.21 -16.72 4.13
N CYS A 137 -2.44 -16.42 3.75
CA CYS A 137 -3.63 -17.08 4.27
C CYS A 137 -3.93 -18.27 3.36
N LEU A 138 -3.58 -19.47 3.82
CA LEU A 138 -3.85 -20.71 3.09
C LEU A 138 -5.34 -21.06 3.19
N ASN A 139 -5.91 -21.52 2.07
CA ASN A 139 -7.33 -21.88 1.94
C ASN A 139 -8.28 -20.80 2.53
N PRO A 140 -8.16 -19.53 2.11
CA PRO A 140 -8.90 -18.45 2.73
C PRO A 140 -10.40 -18.67 2.57
N SER A 141 -11.16 -18.40 3.63
CA SER A 141 -12.62 -18.30 3.58
C SER A 141 -13.11 -17.11 4.40
N LEU A 142 -14.21 -16.48 4.01
CA LEU A 142 -14.78 -15.38 4.78
C LEU A 142 -15.35 -15.89 6.11
N SER A 143 -15.03 -15.22 7.20
CA SER A 143 -15.57 -15.51 8.52
C SER A 143 -17.02 -15.03 8.70
N GLY A 144 -17.42 -14.02 7.92
CA GLY A 144 -18.67 -13.27 8.11
C GLY A 144 -18.56 -12.10 9.09
N VAL A 145 -17.38 -11.89 9.70
CA VAL A 145 -17.10 -10.74 10.58
C VAL A 145 -16.50 -9.63 9.74
N VAL A 146 -17.28 -8.57 9.50
CA VAL A 146 -16.83 -7.38 8.76
C VAL A 146 -16.65 -6.17 9.66
N ASP A 147 -17.38 -6.08 10.77
CA ASP A 147 -17.29 -4.96 11.72
C ASP A 147 -16.16 -5.12 12.77
N GLY A 148 -15.41 -6.23 12.68
CA GLY A 148 -14.34 -6.59 13.62
C GLY A 148 -12.95 -6.17 13.17
N GLN A 149 -11.94 -6.82 13.75
CA GLN A 149 -10.54 -6.58 13.42
C GLN A 149 -10.18 -7.12 12.02
N PRO A 150 -9.18 -6.57 11.32
CA PRO A 150 -8.80 -7.02 9.98
C PRO A 150 -8.41 -8.50 9.94
N ASN A 151 -7.75 -9.00 10.98
CA ASN A 151 -7.36 -10.40 11.14
C ASN A 151 -8.56 -11.37 11.29
N GLU A 152 -9.76 -10.87 11.55
CA GLU A 152 -10.98 -11.66 11.71
C GLU A 152 -11.76 -11.83 10.39
N VAL A 153 -11.46 -11.05 9.35
CA VAL A 153 -12.23 -11.09 8.08
C VAL A 153 -12.15 -12.46 7.38
N PHE A 154 -10.99 -13.12 7.49
CA PHE A 154 -10.74 -14.42 6.88
C PHE A 154 -10.40 -15.49 7.92
N ASN A 155 -10.90 -16.70 7.71
CA ASN A 155 -10.33 -17.91 8.29
C ASN A 155 -9.25 -18.45 7.35
N CYS A 156 -8.11 -18.86 7.91
CA CYS A 156 -6.97 -19.43 7.19
C CYS A 156 -6.63 -20.79 7.82
N ASP A 157 -6.42 -21.82 6.99
CA ASP A 157 -6.16 -23.21 7.42
C ASP A 157 -4.72 -23.66 7.14
#